data_AF-A0A747H698-F1
#
_entry.id   AF-A0A747H698-F1
#
_cell.length_a   1.000
_cell.length_b   1.000
_cell.length_c   1.000
_cell.angle_alpha   90.00
_cell.angle_beta   90.00
_cell.angle_gamma   90.00
#
_symmetry.space_group_name_H-M   'P 1'
#
loop_
_entity.id
_entity.type
_entity.pdbx_description
1 polymer ?
#
loop_
_entity_poly.entity_id
_entity_poly.type
_entity_poly.pdbx_seq_one_letter_code
_entity_poly.pdbx_strand_id
1 'polypeptide(L)'
;GIAAYAVQLTPMLFGNEPGLLAGRLCNPSVTIADSPARVATGALVNMGRNDKPQDSDKRELDIATIKALNMARFSVPTWYPDYEGYYWADGVTLDVDGGDYQAIEYLRVADEMARQVRLLAIPKIADRSLNSTPVSIAAHQQLFAKPMRDGAKSLKINGTVFPGLCMSPRDGDVQITWPEKDKVQIAIVVRPYNCPKEITISIMLDESGE
;
A
#
# COMPACT_ATOMS: atom_id res chain seq x y z
N GLY A 1 17.13 14.25 -5.45
CA GLY A 1 16.50 14.34 -4.12
C GLY A 1 16.81 13.11 -3.31
N ILE A 2 16.34 13.02 -2.06
CA ILE A 2 16.54 11.85 -1.19
C ILE A 2 15.68 10.69 -1.72
N ALA A 3 16.21 9.47 -1.67
CA ALA A 3 15.50 8.23 -1.95
C ALA A 3 15.27 7.49 -0.62
N ALA A 4 14.01 7.32 -0.24
CA ALA A 4 13.61 6.68 1.01
C ALA A 4 12.21 6.07 0.86
N TYR A 5 12.17 4.82 0.36
CA TYR A 5 10.93 4.12 0.02
C TYR A 5 9.94 3.95 1.18
N ALA A 6 10.43 3.98 2.42
CA ALA A 6 9.60 3.86 3.64
C ALA A 6 9.22 5.21 4.27
N VAL A 7 9.43 6.33 3.58
CA VAL A 7 9.15 7.68 4.09
C VAL A 7 8.11 8.35 3.20
N GLN A 8 7.05 8.88 3.81
CA GLN A 8 6.07 9.74 3.15
C GLN A 8 6.28 11.19 3.58
N LEU A 9 6.60 12.07 2.64
CA LEU A 9 6.74 13.49 2.91
C LEU A 9 5.37 14.16 2.86
N THR A 10 4.84 14.54 4.02
CA THR A 10 3.47 15.08 4.14
C THR A 10 3.51 16.55 4.55
N PRO A 11 3.28 17.50 3.63
CA PRO A 11 3.31 18.92 3.94
C PRO A 11 2.05 19.33 4.73
N MET A 12 2.22 20.27 5.67
CA MET A 12 1.12 20.83 6.46
C MET A 12 0.52 22.06 5.75
N LEU A 13 -0.23 21.84 4.66
CA LEU A 13 -0.85 22.92 3.89
C LEU A 13 -2.02 23.57 4.68
N PHE A 14 -2.89 22.73 5.24
CA PHE A 14 -4.04 23.09 6.06
C PHE A 14 -3.69 23.06 7.56
N GLY A 15 -2.81 22.15 7.99
CA GLY A 15 -2.19 22.13 9.33
C GLY A 15 -2.10 20.75 9.99
N ASN A 16 -3.03 19.83 9.68
CA ASN A 16 -3.15 18.54 10.38
C ASN A 16 -2.73 17.32 9.54
N GLU A 17 -2.25 17.51 8.31
CA GLU A 17 -2.04 16.48 7.29
C GLU A 17 -1.29 15.23 7.76
N PRO A 18 -0.15 15.31 8.48
CA PRO A 18 0.53 14.11 8.96
C PRO A 18 -0.36 13.23 9.85
N GLY A 19 -1.14 13.86 10.73
CA GLY A 19 -2.09 13.17 11.60
C GLY A 19 -3.29 12.60 10.84
N LEU A 20 -3.76 13.31 9.81
CA LEU A 20 -4.85 12.85 8.95
C LEU A 20 -4.46 11.63 8.12
N LEU A 21 -3.27 11.65 7.52
CA LEU A 21 -2.73 10.50 6.80
C LEU A 21 -2.61 9.29 7.74
N ALA A 22 -2.01 9.47 8.91
CA ALA A 22 -1.87 8.41 9.90
C ALA A 22 -3.24 7.85 10.33
N GLY A 23 -4.20 8.72 10.65
CA GLY A 23 -5.56 8.32 11.02
C GLY A 23 -6.29 7.59 9.89
N ARG A 24 -6.08 8.00 8.64
CA ARG A 24 -6.68 7.36 7.47
C ARG A 24 -6.11 5.95 7.21
N LEU A 25 -4.79 5.78 7.35
CA LEU A 25 -4.12 4.49 7.22
C LEU A 25 -4.45 3.51 8.37
N CYS A 26 -4.83 4.04 9.53
CA CYS A 26 -5.22 3.29 10.73
C CYS A 26 -6.73 3.21 10.96
N ASN A 27 -7.55 3.64 10.00
CA ASN A 27 -8.99 3.64 10.16
C ASN A 27 -9.52 2.20 10.31
N PRO A 28 -10.42 1.90 11.26
CA PRO A 28 -10.93 0.54 11.49
C PRO A 28 -11.74 -0.02 10.30
N SER A 29 -12.14 0.83 9.35
CA SER A 29 -12.82 0.42 8.11
C SER A 29 -11.87 0.06 6.97
N VAL A 30 -10.54 0.08 7.20
CA VAL A 30 -9.54 -0.27 6.19
C VAL A 30 -8.64 -1.42 6.64
N THR A 31 -7.99 -2.04 5.67
CA THR A 31 -6.87 -2.96 5.88
C THR A 31 -5.54 -2.27 5.54
N ILE A 32 -4.42 -2.95 5.79
CA ILE A 32 -3.11 -2.44 5.39
C ILE A 32 -2.92 -2.35 3.86
N ALA A 33 -3.71 -3.11 3.10
CA ALA A 33 -3.68 -3.15 1.64
C ALA A 33 -4.54 -2.05 0.99
N ASP A 34 -5.36 -1.35 1.78
CA ASP A 34 -6.16 -0.25 1.28
C ASP A 34 -5.31 1.02 1.21
N SER A 35 -5.42 1.69 0.07
CA SER A 35 -4.78 2.97 -0.16
C SER A 35 -5.46 4.10 0.62
N PRO A 36 -4.70 5.11 1.10
CA PRO A 36 -5.30 6.33 1.61
C PRO A 36 -6.14 7.05 0.55
N ALA A 37 -5.95 6.81 -0.75
CA ALA A 37 -6.80 7.37 -1.81
C ALA A 37 -8.27 6.92 -1.76
N ARG A 38 -8.61 5.87 -0.99
CA ARG A 38 -9.94 5.24 -0.98
C ARG A 38 -11.05 6.21 -0.55
N VAL A 39 -11.72 6.84 -1.50
CA VAL A 39 -12.81 7.82 -1.27
C VAL A 39 -13.96 7.25 -0.44
N ALA A 40 -14.24 5.95 -0.59
CA ALA A 40 -15.30 5.24 0.14
C ALA A 40 -15.10 5.17 1.68
N THR A 41 -13.93 5.56 2.21
CA THR A 41 -13.74 5.73 3.68
C THR A 41 -14.28 7.06 4.20
N GLY A 42 -14.81 7.91 3.32
CA GLY A 42 -15.32 9.24 3.65
C GLY A 42 -14.28 10.33 3.46
N ALA A 43 -14.76 11.58 3.52
CA ALA A 43 -13.92 12.76 3.48
C ALA A 43 -13.03 12.86 4.73
N LEU A 44 -11.89 13.52 4.58
CA LEU A 44 -11.02 13.92 5.67
C LEU A 44 -11.78 14.88 6.60
N VAL A 45 -11.61 14.65 7.90
CA VAL A 45 -12.21 15.48 8.95
C VAL A 45 -11.11 16.27 9.64
N ASN A 46 -11.39 17.50 10.07
CA ASN A 46 -10.45 18.33 10.84
C ASN A 46 -9.12 18.59 10.10
N MET A 47 -9.19 19.21 8.92
CA MET A 47 -8.03 19.56 8.07
C MET A 47 -6.99 20.48 8.76
N GLY A 48 -7.37 21.16 9.84
CA GLY A 48 -6.56 22.15 10.55
C GLY A 48 -7.04 23.58 10.34
N ARG A 49 -7.65 23.84 9.17
CA ARG A 49 -8.39 25.07 8.85
C ARG A 49 -9.54 24.77 7.88
N ASN A 50 -10.50 25.67 7.79
CA ASN A 50 -11.69 25.50 6.94
C ASN A 50 -11.55 26.19 5.57
N ASP A 51 -10.79 27.28 5.52
CA ASP A 51 -10.47 28.04 4.32
C ASP A 51 -9.28 27.42 3.57
N LYS A 52 -9.26 27.57 2.24
CA LYS A 52 -8.09 27.15 1.47
C LYS A 52 -6.91 28.06 1.84
N PRO A 53 -5.73 27.49 2.14
CA PRO A 53 -4.56 28.32 2.41
C PRO A 53 -4.23 29.17 1.19
N GLN A 54 -3.72 30.39 1.43
CA GLN A 54 -3.27 31.31 0.40
C GLN A 54 -1.75 31.40 0.37
N ASP A 55 -1.17 31.60 -0.81
CA ASP A 55 0.26 31.90 -0.97
C ASP A 55 0.58 33.38 -0.63
N SER A 56 1.85 33.78 -0.77
CA SER A 56 2.29 35.16 -0.54
C SER A 56 1.63 36.18 -1.47
N ASP A 57 1.09 35.75 -2.61
CA ASP A 57 0.39 36.57 -3.59
C ASP A 57 -1.13 36.58 -3.36
N LYS A 58 -1.61 36.00 -2.25
CA LYS A 58 -3.03 35.84 -1.88
C LYS A 58 -3.83 34.95 -2.84
N ARG A 59 -3.16 34.08 -3.60
CA ARG A 59 -3.84 33.07 -4.42
C ARG A 59 -4.18 31.86 -3.56
N GLU A 60 -5.44 31.42 -3.63
CA GLU A 60 -5.86 30.21 -2.96
C GLU A 60 -5.17 28.98 -3.55
N LEU A 61 -4.85 28.02 -2.69
CA LEU A 61 -4.35 26.71 -3.10
C LEU A 61 -5.33 26.03 -4.05
N ASP A 62 -4.83 25.70 -5.24
CA ASP A 62 -5.60 25.04 -6.29
C ASP A 62 -5.22 23.57 -6.46
N ILE A 63 -6.05 22.84 -7.20
CA ILE A 63 -5.83 21.41 -7.45
C ILE A 63 -4.60 21.16 -8.34
N ALA A 64 -4.23 22.13 -9.18
CA ALA A 64 -3.03 22.03 -10.02
C ALA A 64 -1.76 22.01 -9.18
N THR A 65 -1.69 22.84 -8.15
CA THR A 65 -0.58 22.86 -7.18
C THR A 65 -0.49 21.54 -6.41
N ILE A 66 -1.64 21.00 -5.96
CA ILE A 66 -1.69 19.68 -5.31
C ILE A 66 -1.14 18.58 -6.23
N LYS A 67 -1.55 18.56 -7.50
CA LYS A 67 -1.03 17.58 -8.49
C LYS A 67 0.48 17.73 -8.68
N ALA A 68 0.98 18.95 -8.78
CA ALA A 68 2.41 19.21 -8.90
C ALA A 68 3.20 18.74 -7.66
N LEU A 69 2.66 18.94 -6.45
CA LEU A 69 3.25 18.41 -5.22
C LEU A 69 3.25 16.88 -5.20
N ASN A 70 2.15 16.23 -5.58
CA ASN A 70 2.09 14.77 -5.65
C ASN A 70 3.13 14.20 -6.65
N MET A 71 3.25 14.81 -7.83
CA MET A 71 4.29 14.47 -8.82
C MET A 71 5.71 14.69 -8.29
N ALA A 72 5.90 15.67 -7.40
CA ALA A 72 7.17 15.91 -6.72
C ALA A 72 7.40 14.97 -5.51
N ARG A 73 6.58 13.92 -5.36
CA ARG A 73 6.63 12.89 -4.30
C ARG A 73 6.25 13.40 -2.91
N PHE A 74 5.37 14.40 -2.84
CA PHE A 74 4.71 14.80 -1.60
C PHE A 74 3.37 14.05 -1.45
N SER A 75 3.17 13.42 -0.29
CA SER A 75 1.90 12.81 0.07
C SER A 75 0.93 13.91 0.53
N VAL A 76 -0.08 14.20 -0.28
CA VAL A 76 -0.94 15.38 -0.13
C VAL A 76 -2.43 15.01 -0.05
N PRO A 77 -3.25 15.87 0.57
CA PRO A 77 -4.69 15.81 0.37
C PRO A 77 -5.05 16.17 -1.08
N THR A 78 -6.25 15.78 -1.51
CA THR A 78 -6.80 16.07 -2.83
C THR A 78 -8.30 16.33 -2.74
N TRP A 79 -8.91 16.81 -3.81
CA TRP A 79 -10.37 16.97 -3.93
C TRP A 79 -10.78 16.88 -5.39
N TYR A 80 -12.07 16.66 -5.64
CA TYR A 80 -12.63 16.57 -6.98
C TYR A 80 -13.63 17.71 -7.18
N PRO A 81 -13.66 18.36 -8.37
CA PRO A 81 -14.58 19.48 -8.62
C PRO A 81 -16.05 19.13 -8.38
N ASP A 82 -16.45 17.92 -8.76
CA ASP A 82 -17.84 17.46 -8.74
C ASP A 82 -18.14 16.47 -7.59
N TYR A 83 -17.24 16.36 -6.61
CA TYR A 83 -17.42 15.48 -5.45
C TYR A 83 -16.98 16.16 -4.16
N GLU A 84 -17.94 16.39 -3.26
CA GLU A 84 -17.75 17.20 -2.07
C GLU A 84 -16.76 16.59 -1.08
N GLY A 85 -15.87 17.44 -0.54
CA GLY A 85 -14.97 17.10 0.55
C GLY A 85 -13.52 16.97 0.13
N TYR A 86 -12.65 16.87 1.15
CA TYR A 86 -11.23 16.60 0.98
C TYR A 86 -10.97 15.11 1.14
N TYR A 87 -10.09 14.58 0.30
CA TYR A 87 -9.65 13.19 0.30
C TYR A 87 -8.13 13.15 0.35
N TRP A 88 -7.55 11.95 0.30
CA TRP A 88 -6.11 11.81 0.14
C TRP A 88 -5.77 11.45 -1.31
N ALA A 89 -4.60 11.85 -1.78
CA ALA A 89 -4.02 11.34 -3.03
C ALA A 89 -3.47 9.91 -2.80
N ASP A 90 -2.44 9.52 -3.55
CA ASP A 90 -1.97 8.12 -3.60
C ASP A 90 -1.24 7.66 -2.33
N GLY A 91 -0.89 8.57 -1.44
CA GLY A 91 0.00 8.25 -0.32
C GLY A 91 1.41 7.97 -0.81
N VAL A 92 1.94 8.82 -1.71
CA VAL A 92 3.26 8.59 -2.31
C VAL A 92 4.37 8.55 -1.27
N THR A 93 5.35 7.67 -1.47
CA THR A 93 6.58 7.61 -0.69
C THR A 93 7.72 8.34 -1.41
N LEU A 94 8.85 8.53 -0.73
CA LEU A 94 10.08 9.06 -1.32
C LEU A 94 10.89 7.98 -2.07
N ASP A 95 10.25 6.90 -2.52
CA ASP A 95 10.88 5.96 -3.44
C ASP A 95 11.29 6.66 -4.74
N VAL A 96 12.23 6.06 -5.47
CA VAL A 96 12.66 6.56 -6.77
C VAL A 96 11.55 6.42 -7.82
N ASP A 97 11.61 7.21 -8.88
CA ASP A 97 10.65 7.10 -9.97
C ASP A 97 10.74 5.72 -10.63
N GLY A 98 9.61 5.02 -10.73
CA GLY A 98 9.55 3.64 -11.19
C GLY A 98 9.95 2.59 -10.15
N GLY A 99 10.16 2.98 -8.89
CA GLY A 99 10.39 2.05 -7.77
C GLY A 99 9.14 1.26 -7.39
N ASP A 100 9.33 0.13 -6.74
CA ASP A 100 8.25 -0.80 -6.37
C ASP A 100 7.31 -0.26 -5.27
N TYR A 101 7.78 0.71 -4.47
CA TYR A 101 7.10 1.17 -3.26
C TYR A 101 6.68 2.64 -3.33
N GLN A 102 6.48 3.18 -4.53
CA GLN A 102 5.95 4.53 -4.71
C GLN A 102 4.58 4.72 -4.04
N ALA A 103 3.74 3.67 -3.98
CA ALA A 103 2.47 3.67 -3.27
C ALA A 103 2.58 2.94 -1.93
N ILE A 104 2.14 3.59 -0.85
CA ILE A 104 2.30 3.09 0.52
C ILE A 104 1.59 1.76 0.78
N GLU A 105 0.44 1.49 0.13
CA GLU A 105 -0.28 0.23 0.32
C GLU A 105 0.54 -1.00 -0.06
N TYR A 106 1.41 -0.91 -1.07
CA TYR A 106 2.24 -2.04 -1.50
C TYR A 106 3.36 -2.34 -0.50
N LEU A 107 4.01 -1.28 0.01
CA LEU A 107 5.01 -1.42 1.06
C LEU A 107 4.44 -2.07 2.32
N ARG A 108 3.26 -1.60 2.77
CA ARG A 108 2.63 -2.13 3.99
C ARG A 108 2.31 -3.63 3.87
N VAL A 109 1.85 -4.08 2.71
CA VAL A 109 1.59 -5.51 2.45
C VAL A 109 2.89 -6.31 2.46
N ALA A 110 3.94 -5.81 1.79
CA ALA A 110 5.24 -6.47 1.75
C ALA A 110 5.86 -6.60 3.16
N ASP A 111 5.84 -5.53 3.95
CA ASP A 111 6.34 -5.51 5.33
C ASP A 111 5.58 -6.49 6.23
N GLU A 112 4.25 -6.54 6.11
CA GLU A 112 3.44 -7.49 6.88
C GLU A 112 3.79 -8.94 6.53
N MET A 113 3.90 -9.27 5.24
CA MET A 113 4.29 -10.63 4.81
C MET A 113 5.70 -10.99 5.30
N ALA A 114 6.66 -10.08 5.14
CA ALA A 114 8.02 -10.27 5.61
C ALA A 114 8.08 -10.51 7.13
N ARG A 115 7.31 -9.74 7.91
CA ARG A 115 7.21 -9.88 9.37
C ARG A 115 6.65 -11.25 9.77
N GLN A 116 5.59 -11.71 9.11
CA GLN A 116 4.97 -13.00 9.41
C GLN A 116 5.88 -14.17 9.04
N VAL A 117 6.56 -14.12 7.89
CA VAL A 117 7.55 -15.13 7.49
C VAL A 117 8.71 -15.16 8.49
N ARG A 118 9.21 -14.00 8.93
CA ARG A 118 10.27 -13.91 9.94
C ARG A 118 9.88 -14.62 11.24
N LEU A 119 8.64 -14.46 11.71
CA LEU A 119 8.16 -15.12 12.92
C LEU A 119 8.13 -16.66 12.78
N LEU A 120 7.86 -17.18 11.58
CA LEU A 120 7.95 -18.62 11.30
C LEU A 120 9.40 -19.10 11.19
N ALA A 121 10.32 -18.24 10.73
CA ALA A 121 11.72 -18.59 10.52
C ALA A 121 12.55 -18.59 11.82
N ILE A 122 12.24 -17.73 12.80
CA ILE A 122 12.99 -17.64 14.06
C ILE A 122 13.10 -19.00 14.79
N PRO A 123 12.02 -19.78 14.98
CA PRO A 123 12.10 -21.10 15.60
C PRO A 123 12.92 -22.13 14.81
N LYS A 124 13.32 -21.83 13.57
CA LYS A 124 14.13 -22.71 12.72
C LYS A 124 15.62 -22.52 12.88
N ILE A 125 16.06 -21.53 13.66
CA ILE A 125 17.45 -21.35 14.00
C ILE A 125 17.93 -22.58 14.80
N ALA A 126 19.00 -23.22 14.32
CA ALA A 126 19.57 -24.45 14.87
C ALA A 126 18.61 -25.66 14.95
N ASP A 127 17.47 -25.62 14.26
CA ASP A 127 16.55 -26.76 14.15
C ASP A 127 16.90 -27.59 12.91
N ARG A 128 17.44 -28.80 13.12
CA ARG A 128 17.81 -29.73 12.04
C ARG A 128 16.64 -30.16 11.15
N SER A 129 15.39 -29.90 11.54
CA SER A 129 14.24 -30.15 10.67
C SER A 129 14.28 -29.33 9.39
N LEU A 130 14.84 -28.10 9.45
CA LEU A 130 15.23 -27.31 8.29
C LEU A 130 16.67 -27.66 7.89
N ASN A 131 16.83 -28.34 6.76
CA ASN A 131 18.13 -28.76 6.22
C ASN A 131 18.11 -28.70 4.68
N SER A 132 19.24 -29.02 4.05
CA SER A 132 19.42 -28.92 2.60
C SER A 132 18.84 -30.09 1.79
N THR A 133 18.17 -31.06 2.43
CA THR A 133 17.53 -32.15 1.69
C THR A 133 16.27 -31.67 0.95
N PRO A 134 15.95 -32.19 -0.25
CA PRO A 134 14.79 -31.75 -1.02
C PRO A 134 13.46 -31.84 -0.27
N VAL A 135 13.28 -32.89 0.56
CA VAL A 135 12.06 -33.09 1.35
C VAL A 135 11.92 -32.01 2.42
N SER A 136 13.01 -31.68 3.13
CA SER A 136 13.00 -30.61 4.13
C SER A 136 12.73 -29.25 3.49
N ILE A 137 13.40 -28.94 2.37
CA ILE A 137 13.21 -27.70 1.63
C ILE A 137 11.76 -27.55 1.17
N ALA A 138 11.19 -28.57 0.53
CA ALA A 138 9.80 -28.53 0.08
C ALA A 138 8.81 -28.32 1.23
N ALA A 139 8.98 -29.00 2.37
CA ALA A 139 8.14 -28.81 3.54
C ALA A 139 8.24 -27.39 4.12
N HIS A 140 9.44 -26.81 4.15
CA HIS A 140 9.65 -25.45 4.67
C HIS A 140 9.24 -24.36 3.69
N GLN A 141 9.34 -24.60 2.38
CA GLN A 141 8.73 -23.71 1.38
C GLN A 141 7.22 -23.62 1.60
N GLN A 142 6.57 -24.76 1.86
CA GLN A 142 5.15 -24.76 2.21
C GLN A 142 4.86 -24.05 3.54
N LEU A 143 5.72 -24.20 4.55
CA LEU A 143 5.60 -23.47 5.81
C LEU A 143 5.69 -21.96 5.60
N PHE A 144 6.72 -21.47 4.92
CA PHE A 144 6.95 -20.04 4.72
C PHE A 144 6.03 -19.41 3.66
N ALA A 145 5.36 -20.21 2.83
CA ALA A 145 4.28 -19.75 1.97
C ALA A 145 2.95 -19.54 2.72
N LYS A 146 2.82 -20.04 3.97
CA LYS A 146 1.59 -19.94 4.76
C LYS A 146 1.08 -18.51 4.95
N PRO A 147 1.92 -17.51 5.31
CA PRO A 147 1.45 -16.14 5.48
C PRO A 147 0.78 -15.56 4.24
N MET A 148 1.33 -15.82 3.05
CA MET A 148 0.74 -15.37 1.79
C MET A 148 -0.57 -16.09 1.48
N ARG A 149 -0.67 -17.40 1.75
CA ARG A 149 -1.95 -18.14 1.61
C ARG A 149 -3.03 -17.64 2.56
N ASP A 150 -2.66 -17.27 3.78
CA ASP A 150 -3.61 -16.71 4.75
C ASP A 150 -3.98 -15.27 4.38
N GLY A 151 -3.00 -14.47 3.93
CA GLY A 151 -3.20 -13.12 3.40
C GLY A 151 -4.04 -13.08 2.13
N ALA A 152 -4.10 -14.15 1.35
CA ALA A 152 -4.91 -14.23 0.12
C ALA A 152 -6.41 -14.42 0.36
N LYS A 153 -6.82 -14.75 1.58
CA LYS A 153 -8.23 -14.92 1.92
C LYS A 153 -8.89 -13.56 2.08
N SER A 154 -10.08 -13.41 1.50
CA SER A 154 -10.91 -12.21 1.70
C SER A 154 -11.22 -11.99 3.18
N LEU A 155 -11.25 -10.72 3.58
CA LEU A 155 -11.56 -10.29 4.94
C LEU A 155 -12.96 -9.68 4.97
N LYS A 156 -13.70 -9.88 6.06
CA LYS A 156 -15.00 -9.22 6.26
C LYS A 156 -14.87 -8.23 7.42
N ILE A 157 -15.03 -6.94 7.13
CA ILE A 157 -14.96 -5.85 8.11
C ILE A 157 -16.28 -5.10 8.05
N ASN A 158 -16.97 -4.96 9.18
CA ASN A 158 -18.24 -4.25 9.30
C ASN A 158 -19.26 -4.63 8.21
N GLY A 159 -19.39 -5.93 7.91
CA GLY A 159 -20.32 -6.42 6.88
C GLY A 159 -19.80 -6.36 5.44
N THR A 160 -18.74 -5.59 5.16
CA THR A 160 -18.14 -5.42 3.84
C THR A 160 -17.05 -6.45 3.59
N VAL A 161 -17.05 -7.06 2.41
CA VAL A 161 -16.00 -8.00 1.98
C VAL A 161 -14.88 -7.22 1.31
N PHE A 162 -13.66 -7.39 1.82
CA PHE A 162 -12.43 -6.87 1.28
C PHE A 162 -11.68 -7.99 0.57
N PRO A 163 -11.01 -7.71 -0.56
CA PRO A 163 -10.01 -8.63 -1.11
C PRO A 163 -8.97 -9.01 -0.06
N GLY A 164 -8.28 -10.14 -0.28
CA GLY A 164 -7.11 -10.47 0.54
C GLY A 164 -6.03 -9.39 0.45
N LEU A 165 -5.09 -9.41 1.38
CA LEU A 165 -3.94 -8.50 1.42
C LEU A 165 -3.00 -8.69 0.21
N CYS A 166 -2.88 -9.91 -0.29
CA CYS A 166 -2.08 -10.26 -1.47
C CYS A 166 -2.69 -11.43 -2.23
N MET A 167 -2.19 -11.73 -3.42
CA MET A 167 -2.54 -12.92 -4.19
C MET A 167 -1.92 -14.17 -3.55
N SER A 168 -2.54 -15.33 -3.78
CA SER A 168 -1.96 -16.61 -3.38
C SER A 168 -0.55 -16.80 -3.97
N PRO A 169 0.39 -17.38 -3.20
CA PRO A 169 1.71 -17.67 -3.72
C PRO A 169 1.64 -18.75 -4.79
N ARG A 170 2.55 -18.66 -5.76
CA ARG A 170 2.80 -19.57 -6.86
C ARG A 170 4.01 -20.45 -6.53
N ASP A 171 4.15 -21.54 -7.27
CA ASP A 171 5.35 -22.36 -7.19
C ASP A 171 6.59 -21.53 -7.53
N GLY A 172 7.63 -21.67 -6.71
CA GLY A 172 8.88 -20.92 -6.85
C GLY A 172 8.90 -19.55 -6.15
N ASP A 173 7.78 -19.07 -5.60
CA ASP A 173 7.74 -17.80 -4.86
C ASP A 173 8.45 -17.84 -3.53
N VAL A 174 8.61 -19.03 -2.95
CA VAL A 174 9.44 -19.24 -1.76
C VAL A 174 10.63 -20.07 -2.17
N GLN A 175 11.82 -19.50 -2.06
CA GLN A 175 13.08 -20.18 -2.33
C GLN A 175 13.92 -20.23 -1.07
N ILE A 176 14.46 -21.42 -0.77
CA ILE A 176 15.35 -21.62 0.35
C ILE A 176 16.69 -22.10 -0.20
N THR A 177 17.74 -21.35 0.08
CA THR A 177 19.11 -21.69 -0.32
C THR A 177 20.02 -21.73 0.91
N TRP A 178 21.11 -22.48 0.79
CA TRP A 178 22.13 -22.63 1.83
C TRP A 178 23.44 -22.06 1.30
N PRO A 179 23.63 -20.72 1.35
CA PRO A 179 24.89 -20.10 0.91
C PRO A 179 26.11 -20.63 1.68
N GLU A 180 25.94 -20.99 2.96
CA GLU A 180 26.97 -21.62 3.80
C GLU A 180 26.33 -22.72 4.67
N LYS A 181 27.15 -23.56 5.31
CA LYS A 181 26.67 -24.72 6.10
C LYS A 181 25.70 -24.37 7.22
N ASP A 182 25.78 -23.15 7.75
CA ASP A 182 25.03 -22.63 8.90
C ASP A 182 24.25 -21.35 8.54
N LYS A 183 24.22 -20.97 7.26
CA LYS A 183 23.45 -19.83 6.77
C LYS A 183 22.39 -20.30 5.80
N VAL A 184 21.14 -20.03 6.16
CA VAL A 184 19.97 -20.17 5.29
C VAL A 184 19.58 -18.81 4.76
N GLN A 185 19.23 -18.77 3.48
CA GLN A 185 18.57 -17.64 2.85
C GLN A 185 17.16 -18.07 2.43
N ILE A 186 16.17 -17.27 2.80
CA ILE A 186 14.77 -17.45 2.42
C ILE A 186 14.39 -16.23 1.57
N ALA A 187 14.12 -16.45 0.29
CA ALA A 187 13.57 -15.43 -0.61
C ALA A 187 12.07 -15.67 -0.77
N ILE A 188 11.27 -14.60 -0.72
CA ILE A 188 9.82 -14.63 -0.91
C ILE A 188 9.39 -13.62 -1.98
N VAL A 189 8.38 -13.97 -2.77
CA VAL A 189 7.74 -13.07 -3.73
C VAL A 189 6.31 -12.80 -3.29
N VAL A 190 6.01 -11.54 -2.99
CA VAL A 190 4.68 -11.08 -2.58
C VAL A 190 4.02 -10.34 -3.73
N ARG A 191 2.73 -10.58 -3.97
CA ARG A 191 1.95 -9.91 -5.04
C ARG A 191 0.70 -9.26 -4.47
N PRO A 192 0.72 -7.96 -4.15
CA PRO A 192 -0.49 -7.23 -3.77
C PRO A 192 -1.53 -7.21 -4.89
N TYR A 193 -2.79 -6.95 -4.55
CA TYR A 193 -3.81 -6.62 -5.56
C TYR A 193 -3.64 -5.16 -6.01
N ASN A 194 -4.02 -4.87 -7.25
CA ASN A 194 -4.03 -3.50 -7.76
C ASN A 194 -5.13 -2.68 -7.07
N CYS A 195 -4.83 -1.42 -6.77
CA CYS A 195 -5.80 -0.44 -6.27
C CYS A 195 -5.96 0.70 -7.28
N PRO A 196 -7.10 0.83 -7.99
CA PRO A 196 -7.26 1.88 -8.99
C PRO A 196 -7.19 3.27 -8.34
N LYS A 197 -6.43 4.18 -8.97
CA LYS A 197 -6.34 5.62 -8.61
C LYS A 197 -7.05 6.52 -9.60
N GLU A 198 -7.24 6.02 -10.81
CA GLU A 198 -7.89 6.71 -11.91
C GLU A 198 -8.88 5.75 -12.57
N ILE A 199 -10.04 6.27 -12.97
CA ILE A 199 -11.08 5.54 -13.68
C ILE A 199 -11.48 6.39 -14.88
N THR A 200 -11.30 5.84 -16.08
CA THR A 200 -11.80 6.44 -17.33
C THR A 200 -13.12 5.78 -17.70
N ILE A 201 -14.14 6.60 -17.96
CA ILE A 201 -15.44 6.15 -18.46
C ILE A 201 -15.61 6.71 -19.88
N SER A 202 -15.88 5.83 -20.85
CA SER A 202 -16.16 6.20 -22.24
C SER A 202 -17.59 5.83 -22.59
N ILE A 203 -18.34 6.78 -23.14
CA ILE A 203 -19.72 6.59 -23.57
C ILE A 203 -19.80 6.91 -25.06
N MET A 204 -20.35 5.98 -25.84
CA MET A 204 -20.73 6.22 -27.23
C MET A 204 -22.25 6.35 -27.26
N LEU A 205 -22.75 7.46 -27.79
CA LEU A 205 -24.16 7.64 -28.05
C LEU A 205 -24.47 7.10 -29.44
N ASP A 206 -25.33 6.08 -29.50
CA ASP A 206 -25.88 5.59 -30.76
C ASP A 206 -27.22 6.30 -31.01
N GLU A 207 -27.27 7.10 -32.08
CA GLU A 207 -28.48 7.79 -32.55
C GLU A 207 -29.07 7.11 -33.80
N SER A 208 -28.54 5.95 -34.21
CA SER A 208 -29.19 5.13 -35.22
C SER A 208 -30.41 4.42 -34.62
N GLY A 209 -31.47 5.22 -34.40
CA GLY A 209 -32.82 4.67 -34.29
C GLY A 209 -33.15 3.85 -35.54
N GLU A 210 -34.04 2.87 -35.40
CA GLU A 210 -34.74 2.30 -36.55
C GLU A 210 -35.25 3.38 -37.52
#